data_AF-A0A925A4E3-F1
#
_entry.id   AF-A0A925A4E3-F1
#
_cell.length_a   1.000
_cell.length_b   1.000
_cell.length_c   1.000
_cell.angle_alpha   90.00
_cell.angle_beta   90.00
_cell.angle_gamma   90.00
#
_symmetry.space_group_name_H-M   'P 1'
#
loop_
_entity.id
_entity.type
_entity.pdbx_description
1 polymer ?
#
loop_
_entity_poly.entity_id
_entity_poly.type
_entity_poly.pdbx_seq_one_letter_code
_entity_poly.pdbx_strand_id
1 'polypeptide(L)'
;MDERINALISKLIQATQNKQISWTRISTIDFFMEEYSVLRYFISNKERNVYVYSNGKNFLNTSSSYITNYNGGNIYLLEYADRNTKKYTVALQSNNKAVIIELNDFLVNQSELMSLKYFIEQNVDNVEDYLNLLIENL
;
A
#
# COMPACT_ATOMS: atom_id res chain seq x y z
N MET A 1 17.38 6.19 10.78
CA MET A 1 16.07 5.50 10.72
C MET A 1 15.78 5.11 9.27
N ASP A 2 16.15 5.95 8.31
CA ASP A 2 15.92 5.79 6.87
C ASP A 2 16.57 4.56 6.22
N GLU A 3 17.80 4.17 6.61
CA GLU A 3 18.46 3.00 6.00
C GLU A 3 17.69 1.69 6.19
N ARG A 4 17.06 1.49 7.35
CA ARG A 4 16.27 0.29 7.63
C ARG A 4 14.98 0.25 6.81
N ILE A 5 14.39 1.41 6.57
CA ILE A 5 13.19 1.57 5.76
C ILE A 5 13.53 1.37 4.29
N ASN A 6 14.66 1.93 3.82
CA ASN A 6 15.16 1.72 2.46
C ASN A 6 15.45 0.25 2.20
N ALA A 7 16.14 -0.41 3.12
CA ALA A 7 16.39 -1.84 3.04
C ALA A 7 15.10 -2.66 3.00
N LEU A 8 14.05 -2.25 3.73
CA LEU A 8 12.74 -2.88 3.66
C LEU A 8 12.09 -2.65 2.30
N ILE A 9 12.04 -1.41 1.80
CA ILE A 9 11.45 -1.09 0.49
C ILE A 9 12.17 -1.86 -0.62
N SER A 10 13.50 -1.90 -0.61
CA SER A 10 14.27 -2.69 -1.58
C SER A 10 13.95 -4.19 -1.50
N LYS A 11 13.78 -4.75 -0.29
CA LYS A 11 13.36 -6.14 -0.11
C LYS A 11 11.95 -6.39 -0.64
N LEU A 12 11.02 -5.46 -0.41
CA LEU A 12 9.66 -5.56 -0.93
C LEU A 12 9.64 -5.51 -2.46
N ILE A 13 10.45 -4.64 -3.07
CA ILE A 13 10.62 -4.58 -4.53
C ILE A 13 11.13 -5.93 -5.05
N GLN A 14 12.23 -6.45 -4.50
CA GLN A 14 12.79 -7.73 -4.92
C GLN A 14 11.80 -8.89 -4.73
N ALA A 15 11.13 -8.96 -3.58
CA ALA A 15 10.14 -9.99 -3.30
C ALA A 15 8.94 -9.91 -4.26
N THR A 16 8.51 -8.71 -4.63
CA THR A 16 7.43 -8.48 -5.61
C THR A 16 7.86 -8.90 -7.01
N GLN A 17 9.06 -8.48 -7.45
CA GLN A 17 9.64 -8.87 -8.75
C GLN A 17 9.78 -10.40 -8.88
N ASN A 18 10.21 -11.06 -7.80
CA ASN A 18 10.39 -12.51 -7.75
C ASN A 18 9.08 -13.27 -7.46
N LYS A 19 7.93 -12.59 -7.42
CA LYS A 19 6.60 -13.18 -7.13
C LYS A 19 6.55 -13.96 -5.79
N GLN A 20 7.39 -13.59 -4.83
CA GLN A 20 7.41 -14.20 -3.48
C GLN A 20 6.31 -13.63 -2.58
N ILE A 21 5.82 -12.43 -2.91
CA ILE A 21 4.66 -11.80 -2.26
C ILE A 21 3.63 -11.44 -3.32
N SER A 22 2.37 -11.63 -2.97
CA SER A 22 1.23 -11.22 -3.79
C SER A 22 0.57 -10.01 -3.13
N TRP A 23 0.22 -9.03 -3.97
CA TRP A 23 -0.44 -7.82 -3.54
C TRP A 23 -1.89 -7.84 -3.99
N THR A 24 -2.76 -7.24 -3.18
CA THR A 24 -4.16 -7.05 -3.52
C THR A 24 -4.47 -5.56 -3.43
N ARG A 25 -5.23 -5.05 -4.40
CA ARG A 25 -5.71 -3.66 -4.38
C ARG A 25 -6.73 -3.53 -3.25
N ILE A 26 -6.62 -2.47 -2.46
CA ILE A 26 -7.60 -2.18 -1.39
C ILE A 26 -8.85 -1.62 -2.06
N SER A 27 -9.92 -2.41 -2.15
CA SER A 27 -11.17 -1.88 -2.68
C SER A 27 -11.94 -1.09 -1.62
N THR A 28 -12.77 -0.16 -2.08
CA THR A 28 -13.72 0.57 -1.21
C THR A 28 -14.73 -0.36 -0.55
N ILE A 29 -14.97 -1.55 -1.10
CA ILE A 29 -15.88 -2.56 -0.56
C ILE A 29 -15.21 -3.31 0.59
N ASP A 30 -13.96 -3.75 0.39
CA ASP A 30 -13.15 -4.41 1.43
C ASP A 30 -12.97 -3.51 2.65
N PHE A 31 -12.95 -2.19 2.40
CA PHE A 31 -12.84 -1.20 3.46
C PHE A 31 -13.92 -1.35 4.54
N PHE A 32 -15.08 -1.95 4.28
CA PHE A 32 -16.12 -2.15 5.30
C PHE A 32 -16.03 -3.50 6.03
N MET A 33 -15.18 -4.43 5.59
CA MET A 33 -15.02 -5.74 6.23
C MET A 33 -14.33 -5.62 7.59
N GLU A 34 -14.69 -6.48 8.55
CA GLU A 34 -14.20 -6.40 9.93
C GLU A 34 -12.65 -6.45 10.02
N GLU A 35 -12.02 -7.22 9.15
CA GLU A 35 -10.56 -7.39 9.08
C GLU A 35 -9.79 -6.08 8.81
N TYR A 36 -10.44 -5.09 8.17
CA TYR A 36 -9.84 -3.78 7.91
C TYR A 36 -10.21 -2.72 8.96
N SER A 37 -10.84 -3.09 10.07
CA SER A 37 -11.26 -2.15 11.13
C SER A 37 -10.09 -1.32 11.69
N VAL A 38 -8.93 -1.93 11.88
CA VAL A 38 -7.71 -1.24 12.35
C VAL A 38 -7.22 -0.24 11.30
N LEU A 39 -7.19 -0.64 10.02
CA LEU A 39 -6.85 0.24 8.89
C LEU A 39 -7.82 1.42 8.78
N ARG A 40 -9.13 1.17 8.86
CA ARG A 40 -10.16 2.23 8.87
C ARG A 40 -9.92 3.24 9.97
N TYR A 41 -9.69 2.77 11.19
CA TYR A 41 -9.45 3.64 12.34
C TYR A 41 -8.17 4.47 12.17
N PHE A 42 -7.10 3.83 11.69
CA PHE A 42 -5.84 4.50 11.39
C PHE A 42 -6.01 5.64 10.36
N ILE A 43 -6.66 5.35 9.22
CA ILE A 43 -6.93 6.36 8.17
C ILE A 43 -7.81 7.48 8.69
N SER A 44 -8.90 7.14 9.40
CA SER A 44 -9.82 8.14 9.95
C SER A 44 -9.12 9.12 10.89
N ASN A 45 -8.16 8.65 11.69
CA ASN A 45 -7.36 9.52 12.55
C ASN A 45 -6.32 10.32 11.77
N LYS A 46 -5.73 9.76 10.72
CA LYS A 46 -4.77 10.47 9.88
C LYS A 46 -5.44 11.58 9.10
N GLU A 47 -6.58 11.30 8.47
CA GLU A 47 -7.37 12.31 7.76
C GLU A 47 -7.83 13.42 8.71
N ARG A 48 -8.32 13.09 9.92
CA ARG A 48 -8.67 14.10 10.95
C ARG A 48 -7.52 15.06 11.27
N ASN A 49 -6.29 14.56 11.35
CA ASN A 49 -5.11 15.41 11.60
C ASN A 49 -4.66 16.20 10.36
N VAL A 50 -4.93 15.67 9.16
CA VAL A 50 -4.67 16.35 7.88
C VAL A 50 -5.62 17.54 7.67
N TYR A 51 -6.88 17.45 8.09
CA TYR A 51 -7.86 18.55 7.96
C TYR A 51 -7.45 19.84 8.69
N VAL A 52 -6.53 19.76 9.66
CA VAL A 52 -6.15 20.91 10.50
C VAL A 52 -5.04 21.77 9.86
N TYR A 53 -4.27 21.25 8.89
CA TYR A 53 -3.04 21.91 8.42
C TYR A 53 -3.02 22.47 6.99
N SER A 54 -4.03 22.27 6.14
CA SER A 54 -4.01 22.89 4.81
C SER A 54 -5.36 22.90 4.12
N ASN A 55 -5.65 24.00 3.41
CA ASN A 55 -6.82 24.14 2.53
C ASN A 55 -6.90 23.12 1.38
N GLY A 56 -6.04 22.10 1.29
CA GLY A 56 -6.18 20.94 0.41
C GLY A 56 -6.41 19.69 1.26
N LYS A 57 -7.49 18.96 1.00
CA LYS A 57 -7.76 17.70 1.71
C LYS A 57 -6.82 16.64 1.15
N ASN A 58 -5.88 16.12 1.96
CA ASN A 58 -5.22 14.88 1.58
C ASN A 58 -6.22 13.75 1.82
N PHE A 59 -6.57 13.05 0.76
CA PHE A 59 -7.45 11.88 0.85
C PHE A 59 -6.66 10.63 0.48
N LEU A 60 -6.96 9.53 1.17
CA LEU A 60 -6.45 8.24 0.76
C LEU A 60 -7.12 7.83 -0.57
N ASN A 61 -6.32 7.52 -1.57
CA ASN A 61 -6.78 6.87 -2.78
C ASN A 61 -6.71 5.35 -2.61
N THR A 62 -7.80 4.75 -2.11
CA THR A 62 -7.89 3.30 -1.89
C THR A 62 -7.69 2.51 -3.19
N SER A 63 -8.23 3.01 -4.31
CA SER A 63 -8.11 2.36 -5.62
C SER A 63 -6.67 2.28 -6.16
N SER A 64 -5.74 3.06 -5.59
CA SER A 64 -4.31 3.01 -5.91
C SER A 64 -3.46 2.62 -4.70
N SER A 65 -4.08 1.99 -3.71
CA SER A 65 -3.43 1.45 -2.51
C SER A 65 -3.48 -0.07 -2.51
N TYR A 66 -2.49 -0.69 -1.87
CA TYR A 66 -2.27 -2.13 -1.92
C TYR A 66 -1.98 -2.70 -0.55
N ILE A 67 -2.35 -3.97 -0.36
CA ILE A 67 -2.05 -4.76 0.82
C ILE A 67 -1.35 -6.05 0.40
N THR A 68 -0.40 -6.51 1.22
CA THR A 68 0.11 -7.87 1.17
C THR A 68 0.23 -8.44 2.58
N ASN A 69 0.06 -9.75 2.70
CA ASN A 69 0.19 -10.45 3.98
C ASN A 69 1.64 -10.91 4.15
N TYR A 70 2.14 -10.83 5.38
CA TYR A 70 3.42 -11.41 5.77
C TYR A 70 3.24 -12.25 7.04
N ASN A 71 4.17 -13.14 7.35
CA ASN A 71 4.10 -14.09 8.48
C ASN A 71 4.11 -13.41 9.88
N GLY A 72 3.05 -12.67 10.21
CA GLY A 72 2.91 -11.89 11.43
C GLY A 72 2.04 -10.64 11.29
N GLY A 73 1.49 -10.36 10.10
CA GLY A 73 0.67 -9.18 9.88
C GLY A 73 0.45 -8.80 8.43
N ASN A 74 0.13 -7.53 8.21
CA ASN A 74 -0.14 -6.95 6.89
C ASN A 74 0.81 -5.78 6.60
N ILE A 75 1.26 -5.68 5.36
CA ILE A 75 2.01 -4.54 4.83
C ILE A 75 1.08 -3.79 3.88
N TYR A 76 1.03 -2.47 4.05
CA TYR A 76 0.24 -1.58 3.22
C TYR A 76 1.16 -0.66 2.43
N LEU A 77 0.84 -0.45 1.16
CA LEU A 77 1.31 0.67 0.37
C LEU A 77 0.10 1.59 0.12
N LEU A 78 0.10 2.75 0.78
CA LEU A 78 -1.03 3.68 0.78
C LEU A 78 -0.70 4.89 -0.09
N GLU A 79 -1.54 5.18 -1.09
CA GLU A 79 -1.45 6.39 -1.91
C GLU A 79 -2.34 7.50 -1.31
N TYR A 80 -1.72 8.62 -0.97
CA TYR A 80 -2.42 9.84 -0.57
C TYR A 80 -2.27 10.89 -1.67
N ALA A 81 -3.39 11.51 -2.03
CA ALA A 81 -3.41 12.59 -3.02
C ALA A 81 -3.60 13.94 -2.32
N ASP A 82 -2.73 14.91 -2.62
CA ASP A 82 -2.88 16.31 -2.21
C ASP A 82 -2.82 17.22 -3.44
N ARG A 83 -3.98 17.78 -3.83
CA ARG A 83 -4.23 18.79 -4.88
C ARG A 83 -3.61 18.52 -6.26
N ASN A 84 -2.31 18.30 -6.39
CA ASN A 84 -1.57 17.90 -7.60
C ASN A 84 -0.39 16.94 -7.34
N THR A 85 -0.19 16.49 -6.10
CA THR A 85 0.92 15.61 -5.72
C THR A 85 0.39 14.29 -5.19
N LYS A 86 1.04 13.20 -5.62
CA LYS A 86 0.83 11.86 -5.08
C LYS A 86 1.94 11.56 -4.11
N LYS A 87 1.59 11.02 -2.94
CA LYS A 87 2.53 10.62 -1.92
C LYS A 87 2.19 9.22 -1.45
N TYR A 88 3.23 8.45 -1.15
CA TYR A 88 3.11 7.06 -0.75
C TYR A 88 3.65 6.86 0.65
N THR A 89 2.94 6.03 1.41
CA THR A 89 3.34 5.59 2.74
C THR A 89 3.31 4.08 2.81
N VAL A 90 4.37 3.50 3.34
CA VAL A 90 4.38 2.10 3.76
C VAL A 90 3.99 2.05 5.24
N ALA A 91 3.05 1.18 5.56
CA ALA A 91 2.60 0.96 6.92
C ALA A 91 2.56 -0.53 7.24
N LEU A 92 2.73 -0.88 8.51
CA LEU A 92 2.66 -2.26 9.01
C LEU A 92 1.57 -2.40 10.05
N GLN A 93 0.74 -3.44 9.91
CA GLN A 93 -0.11 -3.96 10.98
C GLN A 93 0.49 -5.27 11.46
N SER A 94 0.56 -5.49 12.78
CA SER A 94 0.88 -6.80 13.34
C SER A 94 -0.39 -7.51 13.78
N ASN A 95 -0.50 -8.83 13.58
CA ASN A 95 -1.64 -9.59 14.09
C ASN A 95 -1.66 -9.65 15.63
N ASN A 96 -0.50 -9.52 16.27
CA ASN A 96 -0.35 -9.56 17.73
C ASN A 96 -0.62 -8.20 18.39
N LYS A 97 -0.69 -7.13 17.61
CA LYS A 97 -0.93 -5.76 18.10
C LYS A 97 -1.91 -5.11 17.14
N ALA A 98 -3.14 -4.86 17.56
CA ALA A 98 -4.18 -4.18 16.75
C ALA A 98 -3.85 -2.68 16.51
N VAL A 99 -2.70 -2.43 15.89
CA VAL A 99 -2.09 -1.11 15.67
C VAL A 99 -1.39 -1.12 14.31
N ILE A 100 -1.53 -0.01 13.59
CA ILE A 100 -0.76 0.27 12.38
C ILE A 100 0.32 1.31 12.68
N ILE A 101 1.53 1.06 12.18
CA ILE A 101 2.67 1.97 12.30
C ILE A 101 3.09 2.41 10.90
N GLU A 102 3.13 3.72 10.68
CA GLU A 102 3.75 4.32 9.49
C GLU A 102 5.25 4.16 9.58
N LEU A 103 5.85 3.70 8.48
CA LEU A 103 7.28 3.46 8.43
C LEU A 103 8.05 4.63 7.83
N ASN A 104 7.41 5.52 7.07
CA ASN A 104 8.08 6.64 6.42
C ASN A 104 7.28 7.94 6.52
N ASP A 105 8.00 9.07 6.47
CA ASP A 105 7.41 10.38 6.22
C ASP A 105 6.94 10.45 4.75
N PHE A 106 5.86 11.21 4.50
CA PHE A 106 5.26 11.43 3.19
C PHE A 106 6.21 12.01 2.13
N LEU A 107 7.33 12.61 2.51
CA LEU A 107 8.33 13.15 1.58
C LEU A 107 9.53 12.23 1.35
N VAL A 108 9.73 11.23 2.21
CA VAL A 108 10.91 10.37 2.19
C VAL A 108 10.66 9.14 1.32
N ASN A 109 11.68 8.73 0.54
CA ASN A 109 11.70 7.52 -0.30
C ASN A 109 10.62 7.43 -1.39
N GLN A 110 10.08 8.56 -1.83
CA GLN A 110 8.95 8.58 -2.76
C GLN A 110 9.28 7.94 -4.12
N SER A 111 10.50 8.11 -4.63
CA SER A 111 10.98 7.46 -5.86
C SER A 111 10.97 5.93 -5.78
N GLU A 112 11.43 5.38 -4.66
CA GLU A 112 11.51 3.95 -4.41
C GLU A 112 10.12 3.36 -4.21
N LEU A 113 9.22 4.09 -3.53
CA LEU A 113 7.83 3.70 -3.37
C LEU A 113 7.04 3.74 -4.67
N MET A 114 7.32 4.71 -5.55
CA MET A 114 6.77 4.73 -6.91
C MET A 114 7.25 3.53 -7.72
N SER A 115 8.52 3.15 -7.57
CA SER A 115 9.07 1.94 -8.22
C SER A 115 8.38 0.67 -7.69
N LEU A 116 8.20 0.56 -6.38
CA LEU A 116 7.44 -0.55 -5.78
C LEU A 116 6.00 -0.60 -6.33
N LYS A 117 5.29 0.53 -6.37
CA LYS A 117 3.94 0.61 -6.94
C LYS A 117 3.91 0.11 -8.39
N TYR A 118 4.85 0.56 -9.21
CA TYR A 118 4.95 0.12 -10.60
C TYR A 118 5.05 -1.41 -10.70
N PHE A 119 5.93 -2.05 -9.93
CA PHE A 119 6.04 -3.51 -9.93
C PHE A 119 4.79 -4.20 -9.40
N ILE A 120 4.11 -3.63 -8.41
CA ILE A 120 2.84 -4.16 -7.92
C ILE A 120 1.79 -4.14 -9.05
N GLU A 121 1.63 -3.02 -9.76
CA GLU A 121 0.65 -2.88 -10.85
C GLU A 121 0.90 -3.88 -11.97
N GLN A 122 2.17 -4.12 -12.34
CA GLN A 122 2.52 -5.14 -13.33
C GLN A 122 2.16 -6.57 -12.89
N ASN A 123 2.00 -6.82 -11.59
CA ASN A 123 1.59 -8.13 -11.06
C ASN A 123 0.09 -8.23 -10.75
N VAL A 124 -0.57 -7.12 -10.39
CA VAL A 124 -1.98 -7.09 -9.98
C VAL A 124 -2.92 -6.93 -11.18
N ASP A 125 -2.55 -6.13 -12.17
CA ASP A 125 -3.41 -5.82 -13.33
C ASP A 125 -3.14 -6.74 -14.55
N ASN A 126 -2.41 -7.84 -14.36
CA ASN A 126 -2.04 -8.75 -15.44
C ASN A 126 -3.17 -9.73 -15.80
N VAL A 127 -4.37 -9.17 -15.99
CA VAL A 127 -5.55 -9.86 -16.52
C VAL A 127 -5.27 -10.39 -17.92
N GLU A 128 -4.46 -9.69 -18.71
CA GLU A 128 -4.00 -10.15 -20.03
C GLU A 128 -3.10 -11.38 -19.94
N ASP A 129 -2.09 -11.43 -19.06
CA ASP A 129 -1.27 -12.63 -18.91
C ASP A 129 -2.08 -13.83 -18.36
N TYR A 130 -3.06 -13.58 -17.48
CA TYR A 130 -3.97 -14.62 -16.98
C TYR A 130 -4.93 -15.14 -18.07
N LEU A 131 -5.48 -14.23 -18.89
CA LEU A 131 -6.31 -14.58 -20.05
C LEU A 131 -5.49 -15.31 -21.13
N ASN A 132 -4.27 -14.87 -21.41
CA ASN A 132 -3.38 -15.52 -22.36
C ASN A 132 -2.99 -16.93 -21.88
N LEU A 133 -2.67 -17.10 -20.59
CA LEU A 133 -2.45 -18.42 -19.98
C LEU A 133 -3.67 -19.34 -20.07
N LEU A 134 -4.89 -18.82 -19.94
CA LEU A 134 -6.13 -19.60 -20.09
C LEU A 134 -6.41 -19.99 -21.55
N ILE A 135 -6.08 -19.12 -22.51
CA ILE A 135 -6.25 -19.35 -23.95
C ILE A 135 -5.21 -20.35 -24.47
N GLU A 136 -3.96 -20.29 -23.99
CA GLU A 136 -2.89 -21.20 -24.40
C GLU A 136 -3.03 -22.63 -23.84
N ASN A 137 -3.86 -22.83 -22.81
CA ASN A 137 -4.11 -24.12 -22.17
C ASN A 137 -5.50 -24.72 -22.44
N LEU A 138 -6.24 -24.17 -23.42
CA LEU A 138 -7.45 -24.75 -24.02
C LEU A 138 -7.15 -25.27 -25.43
#